data_AF-A0A968MDT0-F1
#
_entry.id   AF-A0A968MDT0-F1
#
_cell.length_a   1.000
_cell.length_b   1.000
_cell.length_c   1.000
_cell.angle_alpha   90.00
_cell.angle_beta   90.00
_cell.angle_gamma   90.00
#
_symmetry.space_group_name_H-M   'P 1'
#
loop_
_entity.id
_entity.type
_entity.pdbx_description
1 polymer ?
#
loop_
_entity_poly.entity_id
_entity_poly.type
_entity_poly.pdbx_seq_one_letter_code
_entity_poly.pdbx_strand_id
1 'polypeptide(L)'
;MMMEKEISKNHPHVNFCQLLGMSDHLTFNLAKAGFNVAKYMVYGSVKEVLPYLIRRAEENKAVTGDISREYQLVASEVQRRASK
;
A
#
# COMPACT_ATOMS: atom_id res chain seq x y z
N MET A 1 -14.07 11.68 10.21
CA MET A 1 -14.98 10.56 10.55
C MET A 1 -14.58 9.73 11.79
N MET A 2 -13.45 8.99 11.83
CA MET A 2 -13.09 8.23 13.06
C MET A 2 -12.76 9.14 14.24
N MET A 3 -11.94 10.17 14.01
CA MET A 3 -11.56 11.14 15.04
C MET A 3 -12.76 11.96 15.53
N GLU A 4 -13.65 12.37 14.62
CA GLU A 4 -14.92 13.04 14.95
C GLU A 4 -15.86 12.18 15.81
N LYS A 5 -15.75 10.85 15.72
CA LYS A 5 -16.55 9.89 16.48
C LYS A 5 -15.79 9.33 17.69
N GLU A 6 -14.64 9.92 18.05
CA GLU A 6 -13.79 9.50 19.16
C GLU A 6 -13.40 8.00 19.12
N ILE A 7 -13.33 7.41 17.93
CA ILE A 7 -12.93 6.02 17.75
C ILE A 7 -11.41 5.94 17.82
N SER A 8 -10.89 5.06 18.69
CA SER A 8 -9.46 4.84 18.83
C SER A 8 -8.83 4.40 17.50
N LYS A 9 -7.61 4.87 17.23
CA LYS A 9 -6.85 4.55 16.01
C LYS A 9 -6.55 3.05 15.88
N ASN A 10 -6.38 2.37 17.01
CA ASN A 10 -6.11 0.95 17.10
C ASN A 10 -7.36 0.12 17.43
N HIS A 11 -8.55 0.61 17.10
CA HIS A 11 -9.80 -0.10 17.37
C HIS A 11 -9.78 -1.52 16.73
N PRO A 12 -10.08 -2.59 17.48
CA PRO A 12 -9.86 -3.97 17.04
C PRO A 12 -10.69 -4.36 15.80
N HIS A 13 -11.80 -3.67 15.56
CA HIS A 13 -12.69 -3.93 14.43
C HIS A 13 -12.42 -3.05 13.20
N VAL A 14 -11.37 -2.22 13.22
CA VAL A 14 -11.04 -1.34 12.09
C VAL A 14 -9.60 -1.57 11.68
N ASN A 15 -9.39 -1.87 10.40
CA ASN A 15 -8.08 -2.05 9.79
C ASN A 15 -8.02 -1.32 8.46
N PHE A 16 -6.91 -0.64 8.21
CA PHE A 16 -6.60 -0.10 6.88
C PHE A 16 -5.83 -1.17 6.10
N CYS A 17 -6.43 -1.64 5.01
CA CYS A 17 -5.84 -2.69 4.19
C CYS A 17 -5.34 -2.12 2.86
N GLN A 18 -4.12 -2.50 2.45
CA GLN A 18 -3.58 -2.23 1.13
C GLN A 18 -3.10 -3.50 0.47
N LEU A 19 -3.10 -3.53 -0.86
CA LEU A 19 -2.52 -4.65 -1.61
C LEU A 19 -1.00 -4.68 -1.38
N LEU A 20 -0.45 -5.88 -1.25
CA LEU A 20 0.99 -6.05 -1.10
C LEU A 20 1.70 -5.57 -2.38
N GLY A 21 2.78 -4.78 -2.19
CA GLY A 21 3.55 -4.19 -3.29
C GLY A 21 2.95 -2.90 -3.86
N MET A 22 1.95 -2.32 -3.20
CA MET A 22 1.31 -1.06 -3.60
C MET A 22 1.32 -0.05 -2.46
N SER A 23 1.80 1.16 -2.76
CA SER A 23 1.77 2.35 -1.90
C SER A 23 2.20 2.07 -0.45
N ASP A 24 3.29 1.30 -0.28
CA ASP A 24 3.77 0.85 1.03
C ASP A 24 4.10 2.01 1.98
N HIS A 25 4.52 3.15 1.43
CA HIS A 25 4.75 4.37 2.20
C HIS A 25 3.48 4.81 2.99
N LEU A 26 2.28 4.63 2.45
CA LEU A 26 1.03 4.91 3.16
C LEU A 26 0.80 3.93 4.30
N THR A 27 1.01 2.64 4.06
CA THR A 27 0.90 1.61 5.12
C THR A 27 1.82 1.95 6.29
N PHE A 28 3.10 2.27 6.01
CA PHE A 28 4.06 2.58 7.06
C PHE A 28 3.72 3.85 7.82
N ASN A 29 3.27 4.89 7.12
CA ASN A 29 2.86 6.14 7.77
C ASN A 29 1.63 5.95 8.65
N LEU A 30 0.64 5.17 8.20
CA LEU A 30 -0.55 4.83 8.98
C LEU A 30 -0.20 4.00 10.22
N ALA A 31 0.65 2.98 10.07
CA ALA A 31 1.15 2.18 11.19
C ALA A 31 1.87 3.06 12.22
N LYS A 32 2.77 3.94 11.76
CA LYS A 32 3.49 4.89 12.61
C LYS A 32 2.57 5.87 13.32
N ALA A 33 1.45 6.25 12.71
CA ALA A 33 0.43 7.11 13.31
C ALA A 33 -0.48 6.40 14.33
N GLY A 34 -0.28 5.09 14.54
CA GLY A 34 -0.97 4.28 15.55
C GLY A 34 -2.24 3.59 15.03
N PHE A 35 -2.43 3.51 13.71
CA PHE A 35 -3.55 2.78 13.13
C PHE A 35 -3.24 1.30 12.92
N ASN A 36 -4.27 0.47 13.08
CA ASN A 36 -4.18 -0.92 12.66
C ASN A 36 -4.14 -0.99 11.12
N VAL A 37 -3.10 -1.64 10.59
CA VAL A 37 -2.90 -1.81 9.16
C VAL A 37 -2.69 -3.27 8.81
N ALA A 38 -3.11 -3.67 7.62
CA ALA A 38 -2.87 -4.99 7.08
C ALA A 38 -2.50 -4.92 5.59
N LYS A 39 -1.72 -5.91 5.14
CA LYS A 39 -1.43 -6.10 3.72
C LYS A 39 -2.20 -7.30 3.19
N TYR A 40 -2.97 -7.07 2.14
CA TYR A 40 -3.68 -8.13 1.44
C TYR A 40 -2.75 -8.78 0.42
N MET A 41 -2.55 -10.07 0.60
CA MET A 41 -1.69 -10.90 -0.24
C MET A 41 -2.46 -12.15 -0.67
N VAL A 42 -2.44 -12.43 -1.97
CA VAL A 42 -2.95 -13.69 -2.52
C VAL A 42 -1.80 -14.69 -2.56
N TYR A 43 -2.03 -15.91 -2.08
CA TYR A 43 -1.05 -17.00 -2.09
C TYR A 43 -1.68 -18.25 -2.71
N GLY A 44 -0.88 -19.06 -3.40
CA GLY A 44 -1.33 -20.26 -4.11
C GLY A 44 -0.42 -20.62 -5.28
N SER A 45 -0.77 -21.68 -5.99
CA SER A 45 -0.09 -22.04 -7.24
C SER A 45 -0.30 -20.96 -8.31
N VAL A 46 0.60 -20.90 -9.30
CA VAL A 46 0.53 -19.89 -10.38
C VAL A 46 -0.83 -19.85 -11.06
N LYS A 47 -1.43 -21.03 -11.31
CA LYS A 47 -2.74 -21.13 -11.98
C LYS A 47 -3.86 -20.51 -11.15
N GLU A 48 -3.83 -20.66 -9.84
CA GLU A 48 -4.85 -20.14 -8.93
C GLU A 48 -4.76 -18.62 -8.79
N VAL A 49 -3.55 -18.07 -8.82
CA VAL A 49 -3.32 -16.61 -8.65
C VAL A 49 -3.42 -15.82 -9.94
N LEU A 50 -3.34 -16.47 -11.10
CA LEU A 50 -3.31 -15.81 -12.41
C LEU A 50 -4.50 -14.84 -12.64
N PRO A 51 -5.76 -15.19 -12.32
CA PRO A 51 -6.87 -14.26 -12.50
C PRO A 51 -6.75 -12.99 -11.64
N TYR A 52 -6.14 -13.08 -10.45
CA TYR A 52 -5.87 -11.92 -9.61
C TYR A 52 -4.82 -11.00 -10.24
N LEU A 53 -3.74 -11.58 -10.78
CA LEU A 53 -2.67 -10.82 -11.41
C LEU A 53 -3.15 -10.06 -12.66
N ILE A 54 -4.02 -10.67 -13.48
CA ILE A 54 -4.61 -10.03 -14.66
C ILE A 54 -5.40 -8.77 -14.24
N ARG A 55 -6.31 -8.90 -13.27
CA ARG A 55 -7.08 -7.75 -12.76
C ARG A 55 -6.18 -6.62 -12.24
N ARG A 56 -5.07 -6.98 -11.59
CA ARG A 56 -4.09 -5.99 -11.11
C ARG A 56 -3.35 -5.28 -12.23
N ALA A 57 -2.99 -5.99 -13.28
CA ALA A 57 -2.37 -5.37 -14.45
C ALA A 57 -3.32 -4.35 -15.10
N GLU A 58 -4.62 -4.67 -15.19
CA GLU A 58 -5.63 -3.77 -15.76
C GLU A 58 -5.86 -2.52 -14.91
N GLU A 59 -6.01 -2.68 -13.59
CA GLU A 59 -6.18 -1.55 -12.67
C GLU A 59 -4.96 -0.64 -12.64
N ASN A 60 -3.76 -1.20 -12.58
CA ASN A 60 -2.53 -0.41 -12.59
C ASN A 60 -2.32 0.34 -13.91
N LYS A 61 -2.82 -0.20 -15.02
CA LYS A 61 -2.78 0.47 -16.32
C LYS A 61 -3.69 1.70 -16.35
N ALA A 62 -4.78 1.70 -15.58
CA ALA A 62 -5.67 2.85 -15.44
C ALA A 62 -5.14 3.92 -14.46
N VAL A 63 -4.25 3.53 -13.54
CA VAL A 63 -3.67 4.39 -12.49
C VAL A 63 -2.28 4.90 -12.91
N THR A 64 -2.22 5.72 -13.95
CA THR A 64 -0.95 6.20 -14.53
C THR A 64 -0.25 7.28 -13.68
N GLY A 65 -1.00 8.00 -12.85
CA GLY A 65 -0.49 9.16 -12.08
C GLY A 65 0.29 8.80 -10.82
N ASP A 66 -0.23 7.90 -9.99
CA ASP A 66 0.34 7.62 -8.67
C ASP A 66 1.66 6.83 -8.76
N ILE A 67 1.80 5.95 -9.75
CA ILE A 67 3.02 5.18 -9.98
C ILE A 67 4.20 6.10 -10.34
N SER A 68 3.95 7.16 -11.12
CA SER A 68 5.00 8.12 -11.50
C SER A 68 5.55 8.86 -10.27
N ARG A 69 4.69 9.18 -9.31
CA ARG A 69 5.07 9.83 -8.04
C ARG A 69 5.85 8.89 -7.13
N GLU A 70 5.39 7.64 -7.00
CA GLU A 70 6.13 6.60 -6.27
C GLU A 70 7.53 6.40 -6.86
N TYR A 71 7.63 6.33 -8.19
CA TYR A 71 8.90 6.19 -8.88
C TYR A 71 9.86 7.34 -8.56
N GLN A 72 9.37 8.59 -8.57
CA GLN A 72 10.17 9.76 -8.20
C GLN A 72 10.66 9.70 -6.74
N LEU A 73 9.80 9.27 -5.82
CA LEU A 73 10.17 9.11 -4.41
C LEU A 73 11.26 8.05 -4.24
N VAL A 74 11.13 6.89 -4.90
CA VAL A 74 12.16 5.84 -4.88
C VAL A 74 13.46 6.33 -5.49
N ALA A 75 13.41 6.99 -6.65
CA ALA A 75 14.59 7.53 -7.31
C ALA A 75 15.32 8.54 -6.41
N SER A 76 14.59 9.44 -5.75
CA SER A 76 15.17 10.41 -4.81
C SER A 76 15.81 9.75 -3.60
N GLU A 77 15.19 8.69 -3.06
CA GLU A 77 15.75 7.94 -1.93
C GLU A 77 16.99 7.14 -2.31
N VAL A 78 17.04 6.56 -3.51
CA VAL A 78 18.25 5.91 -4.05
C VAL A 78 19.38 6.92 -4.19
N GLN A 79 19.11 8.10 -4.76
CA GLN A 79 20.11 9.15 -4.90
C GLN A 79 20.64 9.63 -3.54
N ARG A 80 19.76 9.85 -2.56
CA ARG A 80 20.12 10.26 -1.19
C ARG A 80 21.03 9.25 -0.50
N ARG A 81 20.83 7.94 -0.75
CA ARG A 81 21.68 6.88 -0.20
C ARG A 81 23.02 6.77 -0.91
N ALA A 82 23.05 7.02 -2.22
CA ALA A 82 24.29 6.99 -3.00
C ALA A 82 25.21 8.20 -2.73
N SER A 83 24.65 9.33 -2.31
CA SER A 83 25.40 10.53 -1.91
C SER A 83 25.94 10.47 -0.47
N LYS A 84 25.85 9.32 0.20
CA LYS A 84 26.28 9.11 1.59
C LYS A 84 27.38 8.05 1.61
#